data_AF-A0A9D0N7W3-F1
#
_entry.id   AF-A0A9D0N7W3-F1
#
_cell.length_a   1.000
_cell.length_b   1.000
_cell.length_c   1.000
_cell.angle_alpha   90.00
_cell.angle_beta   90.00
_cell.angle_gamma   90.00
#
_symmetry.space_group_name_H-M   'P 1'
#
loop_
_entity.id
_entity.type
_entity.pdbx_description
1 polymer ?
#
loop_
_entity_poly.entity_id
_entity_poly.type
_entity_poly.pdbx_seq_one_letter_code
_entity_poly.pdbx_strand_id
1 'polypeptide(L)'
;MEKLTDRTTKLLTWTGRLTHIVISLALVSATALLAALFFHDIYIAVQNHSLIKGFLHALGILLLLWTMVELINTELDHLRGGAIDVAIFIEVALVVVVREIIMLPVAETHPTWIDLGMWSVAAILLGLTYYFVRSGQHLLNQSIMAKEHQANTPVK
;
A
#
# COMPACT_ATOMS: atom_id res chain seq x y z
N MET A 1 34.30 -7.16 24.99
CA MET A 1 32.90 -7.34 24.53
C MET A 1 32.44 -6.18 23.64
N GLU A 2 32.95 -4.96 23.83
CA GLU A 2 32.66 -3.73 23.05
C GLU A 2 32.87 -3.85 21.52
N LYS A 3 33.94 -4.53 21.06
CA LYS A 3 34.23 -4.73 19.62
C LYS A 3 33.20 -5.58 18.85
N LEU A 4 32.39 -6.40 19.54
CA LEU A 4 31.37 -7.22 18.87
C LEU A 4 30.09 -6.40 18.66
N THR A 5 29.71 -5.60 19.65
CA THR A 5 28.54 -4.72 19.59
C THR A 5 28.64 -3.71 18.44
N ASP A 6 29.81 -3.08 18.24
CA ASP A 6 30.04 -2.13 17.15
C ASP A 6 30.00 -2.76 15.75
N ARG A 7 30.41 -4.03 15.62
CA ARG A 7 30.31 -4.74 14.34
C ARG A 7 28.87 -5.09 14.02
N THR A 8 28.09 -5.51 15.01
CA THR A 8 26.68 -5.85 14.82
C THR A 8 25.82 -4.63 14.48
N THR A 9 26.06 -3.48 15.12
CA THR A 9 25.31 -2.24 14.84
C THR A 9 25.65 -1.66 13.47
N LYS A 10 26.92 -1.72 13.05
CA LYS A 10 27.36 -1.31 11.71
C LYS A 10 26.77 -2.19 10.59
N LEU A 11 26.66 -3.49 10.82
CA LEU A 11 26.00 -4.41 9.88
C LEU A 11 24.50 -4.14 9.80
N LEU A 12 23.83 -3.97 10.94
CA LEU A 12 22.39 -3.72 11.00
C LEU A 12 21.99 -2.42 10.27
N THR A 13 22.76 -1.35 10.49
CA THR A 13 22.51 -0.04 9.83
C THR A 13 22.82 -0.06 8.33
N TRP A 14 23.84 -0.81 7.91
CA TRP A 14 24.15 -0.99 6.49
C TRP A 14 23.08 -1.81 5.76
N THR A 15 22.61 -2.89 6.37
CA THR A 15 21.51 -3.71 5.83
C THR A 15 20.22 -2.91 5.71
N GLY A 16 19.88 -2.09 6.72
CA GLY A 16 18.73 -1.19 6.65
C GLY A 16 18.83 -0.26 5.43
N ARG A 17 19.96 0.42 5.25
CA ARG A 17 20.18 1.31 4.10
C ARG A 17 20.08 0.61 2.75
N LEU A 18 20.63 -0.60 2.62
CA LEU A 18 20.53 -1.36 1.35
C LEU A 18 19.11 -1.78 1.04
N THR A 19 18.34 -2.17 2.06
CA THR A 19 16.96 -2.63 1.89
C THR A 19 16.11 -1.55 1.22
N HIS A 20 16.18 -0.31 1.72
CA HIS A 20 15.44 0.82 1.15
C HIS A 20 15.86 1.18 -0.28
N ILE A 21 17.16 1.08 -0.59
CA ILE A 21 17.66 1.30 -1.96
C ILE A 21 17.05 0.27 -2.93
N VAL A 22 17.03 -1.01 -2.52
CA VAL A 22 16.48 -2.09 -3.34
C VAL A 22 14.97 -1.92 -3.51
N ILE A 23 14.23 -1.60 -2.43
CA ILE A 23 12.77 -1.37 -2.48
C ILE A 23 12.45 -0.18 -3.38
N SER A 24 13.12 0.95 -3.19
CA SER A 24 12.93 2.15 -4.00
C SER A 24 13.18 1.88 -5.49
N LEU A 25 14.25 1.15 -5.82
CA LEU A 25 14.57 0.78 -7.20
C LEU A 25 13.51 -0.17 -7.79
N ALA A 26 13.03 -1.14 -7.01
CA ALA A 26 11.98 -2.05 -7.42
C ALA A 26 10.66 -1.31 -7.68
N LEU A 27 10.26 -0.40 -6.81
CA LEU A 27 9.04 0.39 -6.97
C LEU A 27 9.08 1.30 -8.21
N VAL A 28 10.21 2.00 -8.44
CA VAL A 28 10.38 2.86 -9.63
C VAL A 28 10.35 2.03 -10.92
N SER A 29 11.04 0.89 -10.94
CA SER A 29 11.04 0.02 -12.12
C SER A 29 9.68 -0.63 -12.38
N ALA A 30 8.98 -1.09 -11.35
CA ALA A 30 7.62 -1.61 -11.46
C ALA A 30 6.64 -0.53 -11.97
N THR A 31 6.75 0.70 -11.47
CA THR A 31 5.93 1.84 -11.94
C THR A 31 6.17 2.11 -13.42
N ALA A 32 7.43 2.14 -13.87
CA ALA A 32 7.75 2.33 -15.29
C ALA A 32 7.18 1.21 -16.16
N LEU A 33 7.24 -0.05 -15.70
CA LEU A 33 6.73 -1.20 -16.41
C LEU A 33 5.20 -1.19 -16.52
N LEU A 34 4.51 -0.87 -15.42
CA LEU A 34 3.05 -0.72 -15.41
C LEU A 34 2.59 0.44 -16.28
N ALA A 35 3.32 1.56 -16.29
CA ALA A 35 3.02 2.67 -17.18
C ALA A 35 3.14 2.25 -18.66
N ALA A 36 4.21 1.51 -19.03
CA ALA A 36 4.34 0.98 -20.38
C ALA A 36 3.19 0.03 -20.74
N LEU A 37 2.79 -0.85 -19.81
CA LEU A 37 1.66 -1.77 -20.00
C LEU A 37 0.34 -1.03 -20.21
N PHE A 38 0.11 0.04 -19.44
CA PHE A 38 -1.07 0.90 -19.59
C PHE A 38 -1.19 1.50 -20.99
N PHE A 39 -0.11 2.07 -21.54
CA PHE A 39 -0.13 2.62 -22.89
C PHE A 39 -0.34 1.53 -23.95
N HIS A 40 0.27 0.37 -23.77
CA HIS A 40 0.09 -0.78 -24.65
C HIS A 40 -1.38 -1.24 -24.69
N ASP A 41 -2.05 -1.30 -23.54
CA ASP A 41 -3.45 -1.73 -23.48
C ASP A 41 -4.42 -0.70 -24.06
N ILE A 42 -4.13 0.59 -23.91
CA ILE A 42 -4.88 1.64 -24.62
C ILE A 42 -4.78 1.43 -26.13
N TYR A 43 -3.57 1.17 -26.65
CA TYR A 43 -3.36 0.95 -28.08
C TYR A 43 -4.16 -0.26 -28.59
N ILE A 44 -4.14 -1.39 -27.87
CA ILE A 44 -4.91 -2.59 -28.23
C ILE A 44 -6.42 -2.35 -28.14
N ALA A 45 -6.88 -1.65 -27.10
CA ALA A 45 -8.30 -1.36 -26.89
C ALA A 45 -8.90 -0.56 -28.05
N VAL A 46 -8.15 0.40 -28.59
CA VAL A 46 -8.54 1.19 -29.75
C VAL A 46 -8.58 0.31 -31.01
N GLN A 47 -7.62 -0.58 -31.21
CA GLN A 47 -7.55 -1.44 -32.39
C GLN A 47 -8.69 -2.47 -32.45
N ASN A 48 -9.06 -3.06 -31.32
CA ASN A 48 -9.98 -4.18 -31.25
C ASN A 48 -11.46 -3.78 -31.09
N HIS A 49 -11.79 -2.48 -31.11
CA HIS A 49 -13.15 -1.92 -30.97
C HIS A 49 -13.90 -2.32 -29.67
N SER A 50 -13.26 -3.00 -28.72
CA SER A 50 -13.84 -3.34 -27.41
C SER A 50 -13.48 -2.29 -26.36
N LEU A 51 -13.98 -1.06 -26.53
CA LEU A 51 -13.61 0.07 -25.68
C LEU A 51 -13.89 -0.17 -24.21
N ILE A 52 -15.00 -0.82 -23.88
CA ILE A 52 -15.41 -1.10 -22.49
C ILE A 52 -14.42 -2.07 -21.83
N LYS A 53 -14.11 -3.20 -22.49
CA LYS A 53 -13.18 -4.20 -21.97
C LYS A 53 -11.77 -3.62 -21.80
N GLY A 54 -11.31 -2.85 -22.78
CA GLY A 54 -10.04 -2.14 -22.72
C GLY A 54 -9.99 -1.06 -21.63
N PHE A 55 -11.09 -0.32 -21.45
CA PHE A 55 -11.20 0.70 -20.40
C PHE A 55 -11.12 0.07 -18.99
N LEU A 56 -11.88 -0.99 -18.71
CA LEU A 56 -11.82 -1.66 -17.41
C LEU A 56 -10.41 -2.23 -17.16
N HIS A 57 -9.78 -2.82 -18.17
CA HIS A 57 -8.41 -3.34 -18.06
C HIS A 57 -7.39 -2.21 -17.77
N ALA A 58 -7.46 -1.12 -18.52
CA ALA A 58 -6.60 0.05 -18.33
C ALA A 58 -6.82 0.70 -16.94
N LEU A 59 -8.07 0.77 -16.48
CA LEU A 59 -8.42 1.25 -15.13
C LEU A 59 -7.80 0.35 -14.05
N GLY A 60 -7.83 -0.97 -14.23
CA GLY A 60 -7.19 -1.91 -13.32
C GLY A 60 -5.67 -1.71 -13.23
N ILE A 61 -5.00 -1.38 -14.33
CA ILE A 61 -3.56 -1.04 -14.32
C ILE A 61 -3.33 0.33 -13.71
N LEU A 62 -4.20 1.31 -13.97
CA LEU A 62 -4.08 2.64 -13.40
C LEU A 62 -4.21 2.62 -11.87
N LEU A 63 -5.08 1.77 -11.32
CA LEU A 63 -5.16 1.53 -9.87
C LEU A 63 -3.85 0.95 -9.32
N LEU A 64 -3.22 0.01 -10.03
CA LEU A 64 -1.90 -0.47 -9.63
C LEU A 64 -0.85 0.63 -9.72
N LEU A 65 -0.88 1.46 -10.77
CA LEU A 65 0.04 2.59 -10.91
C LEU A 65 -0.11 3.58 -9.76
N TRP A 66 -1.35 3.88 -9.38
CA TRP A 66 -1.66 4.66 -8.18
C TRP A 66 -1.03 4.03 -6.93
N THR A 67 -1.24 2.73 -6.69
CA THR A 67 -0.64 2.07 -5.52
C THR A 67 0.88 2.12 -5.50
N MET A 68 1.54 2.00 -6.65
CA MET A 68 2.99 2.11 -6.71
C MET A 68 3.46 3.52 -6.37
N VAL A 69 2.76 4.55 -6.86
CA VAL A 69 3.07 5.94 -6.50
C VAL A 69 2.87 6.19 -5.01
N GLU A 70 1.80 5.66 -4.42
CA GLU A 70 1.54 5.78 -2.97
C GLU A 70 2.63 5.11 -2.13
N LEU A 71 3.08 3.92 -2.55
CA LEU A 71 4.19 3.22 -1.92
C LEU A 71 5.52 3.95 -2.08
N ILE A 72 5.79 4.55 -3.26
CA ILE A 72 6.96 5.39 -3.47
C ILE A 72 6.93 6.61 -2.53
N ASN A 73 5.79 7.29 -2.41
CA ASN A 73 5.65 8.44 -1.52
C ASN A 73 5.89 8.04 -0.07
N THR A 74 5.38 6.88 0.36
CA THR A 74 5.61 6.32 1.69
C THR A 74 7.09 6.03 1.93
N GLU A 75 7.77 5.42 0.96
CA GLU A 75 9.20 5.13 1.05
C GLU A 75 10.03 6.43 1.08
N LEU A 76 9.67 7.44 0.29
CA LEU A 76 10.32 8.75 0.30
C LEU A 76 10.13 9.49 1.62
N ASP A 77 8.95 9.44 2.21
CA ASP A 77 8.68 10.03 3.52
C ASP A 77 9.50 9.33 4.62
N HIS A 78 9.57 8.00 4.56
CA HIS A 78 10.41 7.23 5.49
C HIS A 78 11.89 7.60 5.38
N LEU A 79 12.41 7.75 4.16
CA LEU A 79 13.79 8.19 3.92
C LEU A 79 14.06 9.62 4.42
N ARG A 80 13.03 10.47 4.51
CA ARG A 80 13.11 11.82 5.10
C ARG A 80 13.04 11.83 6.62
N GLY A 81 12.95 10.66 7.25
CA GLY A 81 12.85 10.51 8.70
C GLY A 81 11.41 10.39 9.22
N GLY A 82 10.43 10.25 8.32
CA GLY A 82 9.05 9.94 8.66
C GLY A 82 8.88 8.54 9.23
N ALA A 83 7.91 8.37 10.13
CA ALA A 83 7.51 7.05 10.61
C ALA A 83 6.61 6.39 9.56
N ILE A 84 6.76 5.08 9.37
CA ILE A 84 5.92 4.32 8.45
C ILE A 84 4.51 4.20 9.06
N ASP A 85 3.52 4.85 8.47
CA ASP A 85 2.12 4.66 8.85
C ASP A 85 1.59 3.35 8.24
N VAL A 86 1.35 2.37 9.11
CA VAL A 86 0.80 1.06 8.73
C VAL A 86 -0.56 1.20 8.04
N ALA A 87 -1.31 2.28 8.29
CA ALA A 87 -2.58 2.54 7.61
C ALA A 87 -2.43 2.62 6.09
N ILE A 88 -1.33 3.22 5.58
CA ILE A 88 -1.12 3.38 4.13
C ILE A 88 -0.96 2.01 3.45
N PHE A 89 -0.29 1.05 4.09
CA PHE A 89 -0.15 -0.30 3.56
C PHE A 89 -1.51 -1.01 3.43
N ILE A 90 -2.41 -0.78 4.40
CA ILE A 90 -3.76 -1.35 4.37
C ILE A 90 -4.58 -0.68 3.26
N GLU A 91 -4.44 0.63 3.07
CA GLU A 91 -5.09 1.37 1.97
C GLU A 91 -4.64 0.83 0.60
N VAL A 92 -3.34 0.63 0.41
CA VAL A 92 -2.78 0.02 -0.80
C VAL A 92 -3.31 -1.41 -1.01
N ALA A 93 -3.32 -2.24 0.04
CA ALA A 93 -3.87 -3.60 -0.05
C ALA A 93 -5.36 -3.61 -0.42
N LEU A 94 -6.13 -2.67 0.13
CA LEU A 94 -7.55 -2.52 -0.18
C LEU A 94 -7.75 -2.15 -1.65
N VAL A 95 -6.95 -1.22 -2.20
CA VAL A 95 -7.02 -0.85 -3.62
C VAL A 95 -6.73 -2.04 -4.53
N VAL A 96 -5.77 -2.91 -4.18
CA VAL A 96 -5.48 -4.12 -4.96
C VAL A 96 -6.67 -5.10 -4.93
N VAL A 97 -7.33 -5.29 -3.79
CA VAL A 97 -8.53 -6.14 -3.72
C VAL A 97 -9.69 -5.53 -4.52
N VAL A 98 -9.89 -4.22 -4.44
CA VAL A 98 -10.90 -3.51 -5.23
C VAL A 98 -10.64 -3.67 -6.73
N ARG A 99 -9.39 -3.60 -7.16
CA ARG A 99 -8.98 -3.87 -8.54
C ARG A 99 -9.44 -5.26 -8.99
N GLU A 100 -9.20 -6.30 -8.20
CA GLU A 100 -9.62 -7.67 -8.55
C GLU A 100 -11.15 -7.73 -8.76
N ILE A 101 -11.93 -7.12 -7.86
CA ILE A 101 -13.40 -7.04 -7.99
C ILE A 101 -13.81 -6.33 -9.29
N ILE A 102 -13.19 -5.20 -9.63
CA ILE A 102 -13.47 -4.44 -10.86
C ILE A 102 -13.10 -5.23 -12.12
N MET A 103 -12.07 -6.08 -12.05
CA MET A 103 -11.59 -6.87 -13.19
C MET A 103 -12.38 -8.16 -13.44
N LEU A 104 -13.23 -8.61 -12.49
CA LEU A 104 -14.03 -9.84 -12.65
C LEU A 104 -14.91 -9.86 -13.91
N PRO A 105 -15.66 -8.79 -14.26
CA PRO A 105 -16.54 -8.79 -15.45
C PRO A 105 -15.77 -8.81 -16.77
N VAL A 106 -14.46 -8.52 -16.75
CA VAL A 106 -13.60 -8.50 -17.95
C VAL A 106 -13.16 -9.93 -18.35
N ALA A 107 -13.21 -10.89 -17.43
CA ALA A 107 -12.90 -12.28 -17.73
C ALA A 107 -14.03 -12.92 -18.56
N GLU A 108 -13.70 -13.44 -19.74
CA GLU A 108 -14.63 -14.08 -20.71
C GLU A 108 -15.27 -15.39 -20.19
N THR A 109 -15.04 -15.74 -18.93
CA THR A 109 -15.63 -16.91 -18.27
C THR A 109 -16.57 -16.39 -17.21
N HIS A 110 -17.84 -16.84 -17.24
CA HIS A 110 -18.83 -16.45 -16.23
C HIS A 110 -18.22 -16.57 -14.83
N PRO A 111 -18.00 -15.46 -14.11
CA PRO A 111 -17.32 -15.51 -12.83
C PRO A 111 -18.11 -16.41 -11.90
N THR A 112 -17.44 -17.39 -11.31
CA THR A 112 -18.06 -18.28 -10.35
C THR A 112 -18.52 -17.42 -9.17
N TRP A 113 -19.74 -17.65 -8.65
CA TRP A 113 -20.22 -16.95 -7.45
C TRP A 113 -19.24 -17.03 -6.27
N ILE A 114 -18.40 -18.07 -6.25
CA ILE A 114 -17.31 -18.30 -5.31
C ILE A 114 -16.19 -17.23 -5.43
N ASP A 115 -15.78 -16.87 -6.64
CA ASP A 115 -14.68 -15.92 -6.87
C ASP A 115 -15.05 -14.51 -6.40
N LEU A 116 -16.27 -14.08 -6.74
CA LEU A 116 -16.82 -12.81 -6.26
C LEU A 116 -16.96 -12.81 -4.73
N GLY A 117 -17.46 -13.90 -4.15
CA GLY A 117 -17.60 -14.05 -2.70
C GLY A 117 -16.25 -13.95 -1.98
N MET A 118 -15.22 -14.61 -2.51
CA MET A 118 -13.87 -14.61 -1.93
C MET A 118 -13.25 -13.21 -1.88
N TRP A 119 -13.25 -12.48 -2.99
CA TRP A 119 -12.71 -11.12 -3.04
C TRP A 119 -13.53 -10.12 -2.20
N SER A 120 -14.85 -10.29 -2.16
CA SER A 120 -15.72 -9.47 -1.30
C SER A 120 -15.43 -9.70 0.18
N VAL A 121 -15.25 -10.96 0.60
CA VAL A 121 -14.87 -11.30 1.98
C VAL A 121 -13.48 -10.74 2.32
N ALA A 122 -12.51 -10.85 1.39
CA ALA A 122 -11.19 -10.26 1.57
C ALA A 122 -11.26 -8.74 1.77
N ALA A 123 -12.08 -8.04 0.99
CA ALA A 123 -12.29 -6.60 1.13
C ALA A 123 -12.88 -6.25 2.51
N ILE A 124 -13.86 -7.02 2.99
CA ILE A 124 -14.47 -6.81 4.32
C ILE A 124 -13.44 -7.03 5.43
N LEU A 125 -12.63 -8.10 5.36
CA LEU A 125 -11.60 -8.38 6.36
C LEU A 125 -10.50 -7.30 6.40
N LEU A 126 -10.09 -6.79 5.23
CA LEU A 126 -9.15 -5.67 5.15
C LEU A 126 -9.76 -4.38 5.70
N GLY A 127 -11.03 -4.10 5.40
CA GLY A 127 -11.75 -2.96 5.96
C GLY A 127 -11.87 -3.05 7.49
N LEU A 128 -12.11 -4.24 8.03
CA LEU A 128 -12.14 -4.47 9.47
C LEU A 128 -10.74 -4.29 10.10
N THR A 129 -9.70 -4.75 9.42
CA THR A 129 -8.30 -4.54 9.83
C THR A 129 -7.97 -3.04 9.89
N TYR A 130 -8.35 -2.28 8.86
CA TYR A 130 -8.21 -0.83 8.83
C TYR A 130 -8.91 -0.18 10.02
N TYR A 131 -10.16 -0.59 10.30
CA TYR A 131 -10.93 -0.07 11.43
C TYR A 131 -10.23 -0.31 12.77
N PHE A 132 -9.69 -1.50 13.01
CA PHE A 132 -8.98 -1.81 14.26
C PHE A 132 -7.69 -1.02 14.41
N VAL A 133 -6.89 -0.92 13.34
CA VAL A 133 -5.63 -0.16 13.35
C VAL A 133 -5.91 1.32 13.64
N ARG A 134 -6.90 1.90 12.96
CA ARG A 134 -7.29 3.30 13.18
C ARG A 134 -7.83 3.55 14.58
N SER A 135 -8.63 2.62 15.10
CA SER A 135 -9.19 2.70 16.45
C SER A 135 -8.09 2.61 17.53
N GLY A 136 -7.13 1.71 17.36
CA GLY A 136 -5.99 1.57 18.27
C GLY A 136 -5.12 2.83 18.33
N GLN A 137 -4.84 3.44 17.17
CA GLN A 137 -4.06 4.68 17.08
C GLN A 137 -4.74 5.84 17.84
N HIS A 138 -6.07 5.96 17.72
CA HIS A 138 -6.83 7.01 18.39
C HIS A 138 -6.81 6.86 19.92
N LEU A 139 -6.93 5.64 20.43
CA LEU A 139 -6.90 5.35 21.87
C LEU A 139 -5.53 5.66 22.51
N LEU A 140 -4.44 5.32 21.81
CA LEU A 140 -3.09 5.64 22.28
C LEU A 140 -2.86 7.15 22.38
N ASN A 141 -3.28 7.91 21.35
CA ASN A 141 -3.13 9.36 21.34
C ASN A 141 -3.90 10.04 22.50
N GLN A 142 -5.12 9.58 22.79
CA GLN A 142 -5.91 10.10 23.93
C GLN A 142 -5.24 9.84 25.28
N SER A 143 -4.59 8.69 25.45
CA SER A 143 -3.92 8.35 26.71
C SER A 143 -2.69 9.22 27.02
N ILE A 144 -1.98 9.67 25.97
CA ILE A 144 -0.82 10.57 26.10
C ILE A 144 -1.29 11.97 26.52
N MET A 145 -2.33 12.49 25.86
CA MET A 145 -2.90 13.81 26.19
C MET A 145 -3.46 13.90 27.61
N ALA A 146 -4.10 12.82 28.09
CA ALA A 146 -4.61 12.74 29.46
C ALA A 146 -3.49 12.77 30.51
N LYS A 147 -2.34 12.15 30.22
CA LYS A 147 -1.16 12.18 31.10
C LYS A 147 -0.47 13.55 31.12
N GLU A 148 -0.39 14.23 29.99
CA GLU A 148 0.24 15.55 29.90
C GLU A 148 -0.54 16.62 30.68
N HIS A 149 -1.87 16.54 30.66
CA HIS A 149 -2.75 17.43 31.44
C HIS A 149 -2.63 17.21 32.96
N GLN A 150 -2.39 15.98 33.41
CA GLN A 150 -2.10 15.66 34.82
C GLN A 150 -0.70 16.09 35.26
N ALA A 151 0.27 16.13 34.35
CA ALA A 151 1.65 16.54 34.67
C ALA A 151 1.83 18.06 34.78
N ASN A 152 0.96 18.86 34.15
CA ASN A 152 1.06 20.33 34.11
C ASN A 152 0.03 21.05 35.01
N THR A 153 -0.65 20.33 35.91
CA THR A 153 -1.50 20.98 36.91
C THR A 153 -0.63 21.44 38.08
N PRO A 154 -0.53 22.76 38.37
CA PRO A 154 0.25 23.23 39.51
C PRO A 154 -0.38 22.68 40.80
N VAL A 155 0.42 21.92 41.55
CA VAL A 155 0.08 21.48 42.91
C VAL A 155 -0.19 22.73 43.74
N LYS A 156 -1.45 22.93 44.09
CA LYS A 156 -1.91 24.04 44.92
C LYS A 156 -1.62 23.77 46.39
#